data_AF-A0A7C4MMM1-F1
#
_entry.id   AF-A0A7C4MMM1-F1
#
_cell.length_a   1.000
_cell.length_b   1.000
_cell.length_c   1.000
_cell.angle_alpha   90.00
_cell.angle_beta   90.00
_cell.angle_gamma   90.00
#
_symmetry.space_group_name_H-M   'P 1'
#
loop_
_entity.id
_entity.type
_entity.pdbx_description
1 polymer ?
#
loop_
_entity_poly.entity_id
_entity_poly.type
_entity_poly.pdbx_seq_one_letter_code
_entity_poly.pdbx_strand_id
1 'polypeptide(L)'
;RKIARDRIMGRRLCVNDNNHPNNIYIDAIKPNGDKCRVCGGDLKTRADDQDEAAINKRHDIYYDTQTGTLASAYYFKELAEKTGKPRYITLDGTPSVKEVAAELVAKLG
;
A
#
# COMPACT_ATOMS: atom_id res chain seq x y z
N ARG A 1 2.92 9.40 1.75
CA ARG A 1 4.33 9.01 1.45
C ARG A 1 4.94 8.10 2.52
N LYS A 2 5.14 8.57 3.77
CA LYS A 2 5.82 7.78 4.83
C LYS A 2 5.16 6.42 5.11
N ILE A 3 3.84 6.39 5.34
CA ILE A 3 3.11 5.13 5.60
C ILE A 3 3.31 4.10 4.47
N ALA A 4 3.24 4.53 3.21
CA ALA A 4 3.44 3.64 2.06
C ALA A 4 4.87 3.06 2.02
N ARG A 5 5.88 3.90 2.25
CA ARG A 5 7.29 3.46 2.34
C ARG A 5 7.49 2.48 3.48
N ASP A 6 7.02 2.83 4.68
CA ASP A 6 7.16 1.98 5.86
C ASP A 6 6.48 0.62 5.61
N ARG A 7 5.29 0.58 5.00
CA ARG A 7 4.62 -0.67 4.60
C ARG A 7 5.41 -1.50 3.58
N ILE A 8 6.15 -0.89 2.66
CA ILE A 8 7.05 -1.62 1.74
C ILE A 8 8.19 -2.26 2.54
N MET A 9 8.90 -1.47 3.33
CA MET A 9 10.10 -1.88 4.08
C MET A 9 9.80 -2.83 5.23
N GLY A 10 8.58 -2.77 5.77
CA GLY A 10 8.13 -3.59 6.88
C GLY A 10 7.82 -5.04 6.53
N ARG A 11 7.78 -5.41 5.24
CA ARG A 11 7.47 -6.77 4.80
C ARG A 11 8.48 -7.77 5.36
N ARG A 12 7.96 -8.91 5.83
CA ARG A 12 8.73 -10.06 6.29
C ARG A 12 8.22 -11.30 5.58
N LEU A 13 9.10 -12.09 5.00
CA LEU A 13 8.77 -13.33 4.30
C LEU A 13 8.97 -14.52 5.23
N CYS A 14 7.94 -15.33 5.38
CA CYS A 14 8.02 -16.61 6.07
C CYS A 14 8.77 -17.62 5.21
N VAL A 15 9.78 -18.27 5.80
CA VAL A 15 10.59 -19.28 5.08
C VAL A 15 9.80 -20.51 4.66
N ASN A 16 8.70 -20.82 5.36
CA ASN A 16 7.85 -21.98 5.07
C ASN A 16 6.78 -21.71 4.00
N ASP A 17 6.32 -20.46 3.87
CA ASP A 17 5.30 -20.06 2.89
C ASP A 17 5.32 -18.54 2.71
N ASN A 18 5.68 -18.07 1.51
CA ASN A 18 5.73 -16.65 1.18
C ASN A 18 4.33 -15.99 1.15
N ASN A 19 3.24 -16.78 1.12
CA ASN A 19 1.87 -16.27 1.18
C ASN A 19 1.43 -15.88 2.60
N HIS A 20 2.18 -16.24 3.65
CA HIS A 20 1.87 -15.83 5.02
C HIS A 20 2.17 -14.32 5.20
N PRO A 21 1.14 -13.46 5.33
CA PRO A 21 1.34 -12.02 5.37
C PRO A 21 1.95 -11.62 6.73
N ASN A 22 3.12 -10.99 6.67
CA ASN A 22 3.80 -10.45 7.85
C ASN A 22 4.34 -9.05 7.53
N ASN A 23 3.99 -8.06 8.35
CA ASN A 23 4.48 -6.70 8.20
C ASN A 23 4.60 -5.99 9.55
N ILE A 24 5.79 -5.48 9.88
CA ILE A 24 6.03 -4.84 11.19
C ILE A 24 5.33 -3.48 11.38
N TYR A 25 4.85 -2.85 10.29
CA TYR A 25 4.14 -1.56 10.32
C TYR A 25 2.63 -1.68 10.05
N ILE A 26 2.08 -2.90 9.92
CA ILE A 26 0.63 -3.11 9.75
C ILE A 26 0.15 -3.99 10.90
N ASP A 27 -0.52 -3.37 11.88
CA ASP A 27 -0.89 -4.01 13.14
C ASP A 27 -1.67 -5.32 12.95
N ALA A 28 -2.63 -5.35 12.03
CA ALA A 28 -3.44 -6.53 11.74
C ALA A 28 -2.63 -7.77 11.29
N ILE A 29 -1.42 -7.56 10.75
CA ILE A 29 -0.55 -8.61 10.22
C ILE A 29 0.88 -8.53 10.78
N LYS A 30 1.04 -7.96 11.98
CA LYS A 30 2.34 -7.96 12.67
C LYS A 30 2.82 -9.39 12.93
N PRO A 31 4.13 -9.67 12.77
CA PRO A 31 4.77 -10.91 13.22
C PRO A 31 4.48 -11.23 14.70
N ASN A 32 4.62 -12.51 15.08
CA ASN A 32 4.65 -12.91 16.49
C ASN A 32 6.10 -12.84 16.99
N GLY A 33 6.50 -11.68 17.51
CA GLY A 33 7.90 -11.40 17.83
C GLY A 33 8.77 -11.42 16.56
N ASP A 34 9.76 -12.32 16.53
CA ASP A 34 10.63 -12.57 15.38
C ASP A 34 10.12 -13.68 14.45
N LYS A 35 8.98 -14.31 14.77
CA LYS A 35 8.41 -15.44 14.03
C LYS A 35 7.19 -15.08 13.20
N CYS A 36 6.97 -15.87 12.17
CA CYS A 36 5.78 -15.80 11.33
C CYS A 36 4.52 -15.95 12.19
N ARG A 37 3.61 -14.98 12.08
CA ARG A 37 2.34 -14.96 12.84
C ARG A 37 1.39 -16.11 12.52
N VAL A 38 1.60 -16.81 11.40
CA VAL A 38 0.70 -17.88 10.92
C VAL A 38 1.20 -19.26 11.35
N CYS A 39 2.49 -19.53 11.21
CA CYS A 39 3.04 -20.88 11.39
C CYS A 39 4.27 -20.95 12.31
N GLY A 40 4.70 -19.85 12.92
CA GLY A 40 5.87 -19.81 13.83
C GLY A 40 7.23 -19.98 13.14
N GLY A 41 7.28 -20.05 11.81
CA GLY A 41 8.52 -20.17 11.03
C GLY A 41 9.36 -18.89 11.06
N ASP A 42 10.64 -19.01 10.69
CA ASP A 42 11.55 -17.87 10.59
C ASP A 42 11.10 -16.85 9.52
N LEU A 43 11.49 -15.60 9.75
CA LEU A 43 11.20 -14.48 8.88
C LEU A 43 12.48 -13.90 8.27
N LYS A 44 12.43 -13.56 6.99
CA LYS A 44 13.49 -12.83 6.28
C LYS A 44 12.98 -11.55 5.64
N THR A 45 13.87 -10.61 5.38
CA THR A 45 13.59 -9.43 4.54
C THR A 45 13.89 -9.74 3.08
N ARG A 46 13.43 -8.89 2.17
CA ARG A 46 13.91 -8.86 0.79
C ARG A 46 14.76 -7.61 0.57
N ALA A 47 15.84 -7.72 -0.20
CA ALA A 47 16.77 -6.63 -0.43
C ALA A 47 16.10 -5.41 -1.11
N ASP A 48 15.21 -5.65 -2.08
CA ASP A 48 14.48 -4.60 -2.80
C ASP A 48 13.47 -3.87 -1.90
N ASP A 49 12.92 -4.55 -0.89
CA ASP A 49 12.08 -3.91 0.13
C ASP A 49 12.90 -3.00 1.07
N GLN A 50 14.22 -3.18 1.17
CA GLN A 50 15.09 -2.36 2.01
C GLN A 50 15.83 -1.27 1.24
N ASP A 51 15.70 -1.21 -0.09
CA ASP A 51 16.31 -0.17 -0.93
C ASP A 51 15.48 1.12 -0.86
N GLU A 52 15.77 1.92 0.18
CA GLU A 52 15.09 3.18 0.40
C GLU A 52 15.29 4.17 -0.77
N ALA A 53 16.45 4.17 -1.43
CA ALA A 53 16.72 5.07 -2.54
C ALA A 53 15.83 4.75 -3.74
N ALA A 54 15.71 3.48 -4.12
CA ALA A 54 14.83 3.04 -5.20
C ALA A 54 13.34 3.25 -4.86
N ILE A 55 12.94 3.01 -3.60
CA ILE A 55 11.58 3.28 -3.14
C ILE A 55 11.27 4.78 -3.22
N ASN A 56 12.18 5.63 -2.72
CA ASN A 56 12.01 7.08 -2.76
C ASN A 56 11.91 7.59 -4.19
N LYS A 57 12.76 7.12 -5.11
CA LYS A 57 12.70 7.52 -6.53
C LYS A 57 11.33 7.23 -7.17
N ARG A 58 10.72 6.08 -6.88
CA ARG A 58 9.35 5.76 -7.34
C ARG A 58 8.31 6.66 -6.67
N HIS A 59 8.45 6.92 -5.37
CA HIS A 59 7.54 7.81 -4.64
C HIS A 59 7.64 9.26 -5.09
N ASP A 60 8.82 9.75 -5.48
CA ASP A 60 8.98 11.13 -5.93
C ASP A 60 8.20 11.35 -7.24
N ILE A 61 8.24 10.39 -8.16
CA ILE A 61 7.41 10.40 -9.38
C ILE A 61 5.93 10.24 -9.05
N TYR A 62 5.57 9.32 -8.15
CA TYR A 62 4.17 9.07 -7.82
C TYR A 62 3.51 10.28 -7.15
N TYR A 63 4.17 10.84 -6.13
CA TYR A 63 3.63 11.92 -5.30
C TYR A 63 3.85 13.33 -5.87
N ASP A 64 4.58 13.49 -6.98
CA ASP A 64 4.64 14.76 -7.68
C ASP A 64 3.26 15.14 -8.26
N THR A 65 2.71 16.23 -7.74
CA THR A 65 1.40 16.76 -8.11
C THR A 65 1.44 17.71 -9.31
N GLN A 66 2.62 18.02 -9.84
CA GLN A 66 2.80 18.90 -11.00
C GLN A 66 2.99 18.10 -12.30
N THR A 67 3.91 17.14 -12.30
CA THR A 67 4.26 16.36 -13.51
C THR A 67 4.21 14.84 -13.32
N GLY A 68 3.96 14.39 -12.09
CA GLY A 68 3.96 12.98 -11.69
C GLY A 68 2.63 12.27 -11.82
N THR A 69 2.53 11.10 -11.17
CA THR A 69 1.31 10.28 -11.22
C THR A 69 0.12 10.97 -10.56
N LEU A 70 0.32 11.65 -9.43
CA LEU A 70 -0.76 12.40 -8.78
C LEU A 70 -1.26 13.58 -9.62
N ALA A 71 -0.41 14.20 -10.44
CA ALA A 71 -0.85 15.25 -11.37
C ALA A 71 -1.95 14.72 -12.32
N SER A 72 -1.72 13.54 -12.91
CA SER A 72 -2.71 12.87 -13.77
C SER A 72 -3.97 12.45 -12.99
N ALA A 73 -3.81 11.91 -11.78
CA ALA A 73 -4.94 11.53 -10.94
C ALA A 73 -5.82 12.74 -10.57
N TYR A 74 -5.21 13.89 -10.30
CA TYR A 74 -5.92 15.13 -9.97
C TYR A 74 -6.58 15.76 -11.20
N TYR A 75 -5.98 15.67 -12.38
CA TYR A 75 -6.65 16.06 -13.62
C TYR A 75 -8.00 15.36 -13.80
N PHE A 76 -8.05 14.02 -13.63
CA PHE A 76 -9.30 13.28 -13.74
C PHE A 76 -10.27 13.56 -12.61
N LYS A 77 -9.77 13.83 -11.40
CA LYS A 77 -10.60 14.28 -10.27
C LYS A 77 -11.29 15.61 -10.59
N GLU A 78 -10.55 16.60 -11.05
CA GLU A 78 -11.11 17.90 -11.44
C GLU A 78 -12.09 17.77 -12.62
N LEU A 79 -11.78 16.92 -13.61
CA LEU A 79 -12.67 16.67 -14.73
C LEU A 79 -14.01 16.06 -14.27
N ALA A 80 -13.95 15.12 -13.34
CA ALA A 80 -15.12 14.52 -12.71
C ALA A 80 -15.94 15.56 -11.95
N GLU A 81 -15.30 16.43 -11.17
CA GLU A 81 -15.96 17.52 -10.44
C GLU A 81 -16.63 18.53 -11.37
N LYS A 82 -16.00 18.85 -12.51
CA LYS A 82 -16.51 19.83 -13.50
C LYS A 82 -17.64 19.29 -14.36
N THR A 83 -17.56 18.02 -14.77
CA THR A 83 -18.44 17.47 -15.82
C THR A 83 -19.35 16.35 -15.33
N GLY A 84 -19.16 15.89 -14.09
CA GLY A 84 -19.83 14.71 -13.55
C GLY A 84 -19.30 13.37 -14.11
N LYS A 85 -18.30 13.38 -15.00
CA LYS A 85 -17.71 12.18 -15.61
C LYS A 85 -16.19 12.33 -15.82
N PRO A 86 -15.38 11.27 -15.67
CA PRO A 86 -15.77 9.94 -15.17
C PRO A 86 -16.15 9.98 -13.69
N ARG A 87 -16.77 8.92 -13.16
CA ARG A 87 -16.93 8.78 -11.70
C ARG A 87 -15.54 8.63 -11.09
N TYR A 88 -15.18 9.53 -10.17
CA TYR A 88 -13.90 9.48 -9.46
C TYR A 88 -14.13 9.00 -8.02
N ILE A 89 -13.46 7.91 -7.63
CA ILE A 89 -13.60 7.31 -6.29
C ILE A 89 -12.26 7.41 -5.56
N THR A 90 -12.26 8.10 -4.42
CA THR A 90 -11.15 8.09 -3.47
C THR A 90 -11.43 7.05 -2.38
N LEU A 91 -10.41 6.28 -2.02
CA LEU A 91 -10.43 5.31 -0.92
C LEU A 91 -9.31 5.64 0.06
N ASP A 92 -9.57 5.44 1.35
CA ASP A 92 -8.50 5.38 2.33
C ASP A 92 -7.82 4.00 2.25
N GLY A 93 -6.52 3.98 1.94
CA GLY A 93 -5.73 2.74 1.87
C GLY A 93 -5.19 2.26 3.23
N THR A 94 -5.48 2.96 4.34
CA THR A 94 -4.98 2.59 5.67
C THR A 94 -5.67 1.39 6.33
N PRO A 95 -6.99 1.14 6.16
CA PRO A 95 -7.67 -0.01 6.77
C PRO A 95 -7.24 -1.36 6.20
N SER A 96 -7.84 -2.45 6.69
CA SER A 96 -7.60 -3.79 6.17
C SER A 96 -8.11 -3.94 4.73
N VAL A 97 -7.55 -4.90 4.00
CA VAL A 97 -7.97 -5.21 2.61
C VAL A 97 -9.47 -5.48 2.51
N LYS A 98 -10.06 -6.15 3.52
CA LYS A 98 -11.50 -6.44 3.55
C LYS A 98 -12.34 -5.17 3.70
N GLU A 99 -11.92 -4.24 4.57
CA GLU A 99 -12.63 -2.98 4.79
C GLU A 99 -12.54 -2.07 3.56
N VAL A 100 -11.36 -1.92 2.97
CA VAL A 100 -11.17 -1.11 1.74
C VAL A 100 -11.96 -1.70 0.57
N ALA A 101 -11.98 -3.03 0.43
CA ALA A 101 -12.77 -3.69 -0.61
C ALA A 101 -14.28 -3.47 -0.41
N ALA A 102 -14.78 -3.57 0.83
CA ALA A 102 -16.17 -3.31 1.14
C ALA A 102 -16.56 -1.84 0.85
N GLU A 103 -15.71 -0.88 1.21
CA GLU A 103 -15.92 0.53 0.89
C GLU A 103 -16.00 0.76 -0.63
N LEU A 104 -15.07 0.18 -1.39
CA LEU A 104 -15.07 0.32 -2.85
C LEU A 104 -16.33 -0.28 -3.47
N VAL A 105 -16.72 -1.50 -3.08
CA VAL A 105 -17.94 -2.14 -3.60
C VAL A 105 -19.18 -1.30 -3.29
N ALA A 106 -19.30 -0.77 -2.07
CA ALA A 106 -20.39 0.12 -1.68
C ALA A 106 -20.41 1.42 -2.50
N LYS A 107 -19.25 1.93 -2.90
CA LYS A 107 -19.10 3.11 -3.77
C LYS A 107 -19.22 2.79 -5.26
N LEU A 108 -19.27 1.54 -5.68
CA LEU A 108 -19.48 1.14 -7.08
C LEU A 108 -20.94 0.83 -7.38
N GLY A 109 -21.65 0.26 -6.40
CA GLY A 109 -23.11 0.21 -6.39
C GLY A 109 -23.76 1.58 -6.47
#